data_AF-A0A3D0XAU0-F1
#
_entry.id   AF-A0A3D0XAU0-F1
#
_cell.length_a   1.000
_cell.length_b   1.000
_cell.length_c   1.000
_cell.angle_alpha   90.00
_cell.angle_beta   90.00
_cell.angle_gamma   90.00
#
_symmetry.space_group_name_H-M   'P 1'
#
loop_
_entity.id
_entity.type
_entity.pdbx_description
1 polymer ?
#
loop_
_entity_poly.entity_id
_entity_poly.type
_entity_poly.pdbx_seq_one_letter_code
_entity_poly.pdbx_strand_id
1 'polypeptide(L)'
;MNPYNTWEQAFAPEKFSTPDPFCYPIYSWVWNDDLTKENIYEQLDFFAENQMKNLYILPISKKFRNNMPSLLQPDYLQDSYLDTFRDAILYGKEKGLRFWLYDEDAWPSASCGGQVVRKYP
;
A
#
# COMPACT_ATOMS: atom_id res chain seq x y z
N MET A 1 14.89 -35.75 -21.84
CA MET A 1 13.94 -34.73 -21.33
C MET A 1 14.74 -33.78 -20.46
N ASN A 2 14.80 -32.49 -20.79
CA ASN A 2 15.55 -31.49 -20.03
C ASN A 2 14.72 -31.06 -18.81
N PRO A 3 15.12 -31.35 -17.56
CA PRO A 3 14.36 -30.99 -16.37
C PRO A 3 14.34 -29.47 -16.09
N TYR A 4 15.07 -28.67 -16.87
CA TYR A 4 15.17 -27.20 -16.73
C TYR A 4 14.35 -26.42 -17.77
N ASN A 5 13.61 -27.10 -18.66
CA ASN A 5 12.65 -26.44 -19.55
C ASN A 5 11.29 -26.30 -18.84
N THR A 6 11.20 -25.36 -17.90
CA THR A 6 9.93 -24.99 -17.23
C THR A 6 9.15 -23.90 -18.00
N TRP A 7 9.62 -23.52 -19.20
CA TRP A 7 9.12 -22.37 -19.97
C TRP A 7 8.04 -22.69 -21.00
N GLU A 8 7.61 -23.95 -21.14
CA GLU A 8 6.40 -24.26 -21.90
C GLU A 8 5.15 -24.02 -21.03
N GLN A 9 4.95 -22.79 -20.56
CA GLN A 9 3.58 -22.36 -20.33
C GLN A 9 3.02 -21.99 -21.70
N ALA A 10 2.35 -22.95 -22.34
CA ALA A 10 1.50 -22.67 -23.47
C ALA A 10 0.60 -21.47 -23.12
N PHE A 11 0.41 -20.55 -24.06
CA PHE A 11 -0.51 -19.43 -23.88
C PHE A 11 -1.85 -19.96 -23.35
N ALA A 12 -2.32 -19.39 -22.25
CA ALA A 12 -3.53 -19.77 -21.55
C ALA A 12 -4.57 -18.64 -21.77
N PRO A 13 -5.48 -18.77 -22.75
CA PRO A 13 -6.46 -17.73 -23.07
C PRO A 13 -7.27 -17.27 -21.85
N GLU A 14 -7.60 -18.20 -20.96
CA GLU A 14 -8.34 -17.93 -19.72
C GLU A 14 -7.57 -17.02 -18.76
N LYS A 15 -6.24 -17.19 -18.63
CA LYS A 15 -5.39 -16.33 -17.80
C LYS A 15 -5.16 -14.97 -18.45
N PHE A 16 -5.25 -14.88 -19.78
CA PHE A 16 -5.19 -13.61 -20.48
C PHE A 16 -6.50 -12.82 -20.35
N SER A 17 -7.64 -13.48 -20.50
CA SER A 17 -8.97 -12.86 -20.33
C SER A 17 -9.29 -12.53 -18.86
N THR A 18 -8.71 -13.26 -17.90
CA THR A 18 -8.87 -13.00 -16.47
C THR A 18 -7.51 -13.12 -15.76
N PRO A 19 -6.67 -12.07 -15.86
CA PRO A 19 -5.33 -12.12 -15.28
C PRO A 19 -5.36 -12.13 -13.76
N ASP A 20 -4.37 -12.82 -13.15
CA ASP A 20 -4.13 -12.73 -11.71
C ASP A 20 -3.90 -11.24 -11.33
N PRO A 21 -4.40 -10.79 -10.17
CA PRO A 21 -4.15 -9.43 -9.69
C PRO A 21 -2.68 -9.02 -9.76
N PHE A 22 -1.70 -9.92 -9.59
CA PHE A 22 -0.27 -9.64 -9.75
C PHE A 22 0.12 -9.00 -11.10
N CYS A 23 -0.67 -9.24 -12.16
CA CYS A 23 -0.45 -8.65 -13.48
C CYS A 23 -1.06 -7.24 -13.63
N TYR A 24 -1.79 -6.73 -12.63
CA TYR A 24 -2.34 -5.38 -12.62
C TYR A 24 -1.30 -4.35 -12.15
N PRO A 25 -1.41 -3.07 -12.54
CA PRO A 25 -0.57 -2.01 -12.00
C PRO A 25 -0.65 -1.94 -10.47
N ILE A 26 0.42 -1.47 -9.84
CA ILE A 26 0.47 -1.18 -8.41
C ILE A 26 0.43 0.33 -8.22
N TYR A 27 -0.52 0.81 -7.42
CA TYR A 27 -0.70 2.24 -7.18
C TYR A 27 -0.18 2.65 -5.80
N SER A 28 0.44 3.83 -5.74
CA SER A 28 0.74 4.49 -4.46
C SER A 28 -0.53 5.09 -3.90
N TRP A 29 -0.99 4.59 -2.78
CA TRP A 29 -2.07 5.17 -2.00
C TRP A 29 -1.49 6.05 -0.91
N VAL A 30 -1.54 7.36 -1.13
CA VAL A 30 -0.91 8.33 -0.24
C VAL A 30 -1.80 8.58 0.96
N TRP A 31 -1.25 8.38 2.16
CA TRP A 31 -1.90 8.73 3.42
C TRP A 31 -1.27 10.02 3.94
N ASN A 32 -1.97 11.13 3.74
CA ASN A 32 -1.49 12.47 4.10
C ASN A 32 -2.57 13.34 4.76
N ASP A 33 -3.69 12.74 5.17
CA ASP A 33 -4.83 13.40 5.81
C ASP A 33 -5.35 12.58 7.00
N ASP A 34 -6.45 13.02 7.63
CA ASP A 34 -7.10 12.31 8.72
C ASP A 34 -7.67 10.95 8.26
N LEU A 35 -7.17 9.88 8.90
CA LEU A 35 -7.40 8.50 8.54
C LEU A 35 -8.60 7.94 9.32
N THR A 36 -9.79 8.41 8.96
CA THR A 36 -11.03 7.84 9.49
C THR A 36 -11.36 6.52 8.81
N LYS A 37 -12.05 5.65 9.54
CA LYS A 37 -12.49 4.34 9.02
C LYS A 37 -13.41 4.50 7.81
N GLU A 38 -14.31 5.48 7.88
CA GLU A 38 -15.27 5.80 6.84
C GLU A 38 -14.58 6.19 5.54
N ASN A 39 -13.63 7.14 5.61
CA ASN A 39 -12.90 7.62 4.43
C ASN A 39 -12.03 6.52 3.79
N ILE A 40 -11.39 5.70 4.63
CA ILE A 40 -10.59 4.56 4.18
C ILE A 40 -11.48 3.56 3.45
N TYR A 41 -12.64 3.22 4.01
CA TYR A 41 -13.51 2.21 3.44
C TYR A 41 -14.12 2.68 2.12
N GLU A 42 -14.53 3.94 2.04
CA GLU A 42 -15.00 4.57 0.80
C GLU A 42 -13.94 4.50 -0.31
N GLN A 43 -12.68 4.84 -0.01
CA GLN A 43 -11.59 4.77 -0.98
C GLN A 43 -11.29 3.32 -1.43
N LEU A 44 -11.32 2.37 -0.49
CA LEU A 44 -11.12 0.95 -0.81
C LEU A 44 -12.24 0.38 -1.69
N ASP A 45 -13.49 0.77 -1.42
CA ASP A 45 -14.62 0.42 -2.28
C ASP A 45 -14.46 1.02 -3.68
N PHE A 46 -14.09 2.29 -3.75
CA PHE A 46 -13.76 2.94 -5.03
C PHE A 46 -12.66 2.20 -5.80
N PHE A 47 -11.57 1.81 -5.15
CA PHE A 47 -10.49 1.05 -5.80
C PHE A 47 -10.98 -0.31 -6.32
N ALA A 48 -11.79 -1.02 -5.55
CA ALA A 48 -12.32 -2.32 -5.93
C ALA A 48 -13.28 -2.22 -7.13
N GLU A 49 -14.21 -1.25 -7.11
CA GLU A 49 -15.16 -0.97 -8.19
C GLU A 49 -14.45 -0.60 -9.51
N ASN A 50 -13.30 0.07 -9.41
CA ASN A 50 -12.50 0.51 -10.56
C ASN A 50 -11.37 -0.46 -10.95
N GLN A 51 -11.36 -1.68 -10.42
CA GLN A 51 -10.36 -2.71 -10.71
C GLN A 51 -8.90 -2.29 -10.41
N MET A 52 -8.69 -1.38 -9.45
CA MET A 52 -7.37 -0.99 -8.95
C MET A 52 -6.89 -2.03 -7.93
N LYS A 53 -6.48 -3.19 -8.42
CA LYS A 53 -6.32 -4.40 -7.58
C LYS A 53 -5.10 -4.40 -6.65
N ASN A 54 -4.04 -3.66 -6.97
CA ASN A 54 -2.82 -3.65 -6.16
C ASN A 54 -2.49 -2.24 -5.68
N LEU A 55 -2.23 -2.13 -4.38
CA LEU A 55 -1.95 -0.87 -3.71
C LEU A 55 -0.70 -1.02 -2.83
N TYR A 56 0.01 0.07 -2.59
CA TYR A 56 0.87 0.20 -1.42
C TYR A 56 0.56 1.51 -0.72
N ILE A 57 0.55 1.47 0.61
CA ILE A 57 0.28 2.65 1.42
C ILE A 57 1.58 3.45 1.54
N LEU A 58 1.53 4.71 1.15
CA LEU A 58 2.64 5.66 1.30
C LEU A 58 2.24 6.72 2.32
N PRO A 59 2.59 6.55 3.60
CA PRO A 59 2.33 7.58 4.60
C PRO A 59 3.24 8.78 4.36
N ILE A 60 2.70 9.99 4.54
CA ILE A 60 3.47 11.22 4.57
C ILE A 60 3.16 11.89 5.89
N SER A 61 4.07 11.82 6.86
CA SER A 61 3.85 12.48 8.15
C SER A 61 3.98 13.99 8.05
N LYS A 62 3.47 14.67 9.08
CA LYS A 62 3.62 16.13 9.28
C LYS A 62 5.08 16.59 9.34
N LYS A 63 6.02 15.67 9.59
CA LYS A 63 7.46 15.95 9.75
C LYS A 63 8.24 15.84 8.45
N PHE A 64 7.62 15.36 7.37
CA PHE A 64 8.34 15.02 6.16
C PHE A 64 9.11 16.21 5.55
N ARG A 65 8.40 17.25 5.07
CA ARG A 65 9.01 18.45 4.47
C ARG A 65 8.13 19.69 4.65
N ASN A 66 8.76 20.83 4.92
CA ASN A 66 8.06 22.11 5.11
C ASN A 66 7.28 22.59 3.88
N ASN A 67 7.66 22.14 2.67
CA ASN A 67 6.99 22.49 1.41
C ASN A 67 5.96 21.44 0.96
N MET A 68 5.72 20.41 1.75
CA MET A 68 4.74 19.36 1.48
C MET A 68 3.92 19.12 2.75
N PRO A 69 3.02 20.06 3.09
CA PRO A 69 2.21 19.93 4.29
C PRO A 69 1.35 18.68 4.22
N SER A 70 1.25 17.99 5.35
CA SER A 70 0.36 16.86 5.54
C SER A 70 -0.47 17.09 6.79
N LEU A 71 -1.68 16.54 6.81
CA LEU A 71 -2.56 16.48 7.97
C LEU A 71 -2.63 15.08 8.58
N LEU A 72 -1.73 14.16 8.18
CA LEU A 72 -1.75 12.76 8.59
C LEU A 72 -2.04 12.61 10.08
N GLN A 73 -3.16 11.96 10.38
CA GLN A 73 -3.57 11.56 11.72
C GLN A 73 -4.27 10.21 11.62
N PRO A 74 -3.99 9.24 12.51
CA PRO A 74 -2.97 9.26 13.56
C PRO A 74 -1.52 9.35 13.02
N ASP A 75 -0.55 9.73 13.86
CA ASP A 75 0.84 9.93 13.41
C ASP A 75 1.50 8.59 13.05
N TYR A 76 2.48 8.62 12.14
CA TYR A 76 3.16 7.42 11.65
C TYR A 76 3.76 6.58 12.79
N LEU A 77 3.48 5.28 12.79
CA LEU A 77 3.84 4.27 13.82
C LEU A 77 3.22 4.46 15.21
N GLN A 78 2.24 5.34 15.38
CA GLN A 78 1.39 5.30 16.58
C GLN A 78 0.55 4.00 16.58
N ASP A 79 0.21 3.47 17.75
CA ASP A 79 -0.63 2.26 17.85
C ASP A 79 -1.94 2.41 17.06
N SER A 80 -2.59 3.57 17.15
CA SER A 80 -3.79 3.87 16.38
C SER A 80 -3.56 3.95 14.86
N TYR A 81 -2.37 4.38 14.41
CA TYR A 81 -2.01 4.30 12.99
C TYR A 81 -1.89 2.84 12.54
N LEU A 82 -1.27 1.98 13.37
CA LEU A 82 -1.13 0.55 13.07
C LEU A 82 -2.47 -0.18 13.09
N ASP A 83 -3.38 0.19 14.00
CA ASP A 83 -4.76 -0.31 14.02
C ASP A 83 -5.50 0.10 12.74
N THR A 84 -5.41 1.37 12.34
CA THR A 84 -6.00 1.86 11.09
C THR A 84 -5.39 1.16 9.86
N PHE A 85 -4.07 0.94 9.85
CA PHE A 85 -3.39 0.18 8.81
C PHE A 85 -3.93 -1.24 8.72
N ARG A 86 -4.03 -1.94 9.85
CA ARG A 86 -4.59 -3.29 9.92
C ARG A 86 -6.03 -3.31 9.38
N ASP A 87 -6.88 -2.40 9.80
CA ASP A 87 -8.28 -2.33 9.39
C ASP A 87 -8.42 -2.08 7.88
N ALA A 88 -7.59 -1.19 7.31
CA ALA A 88 -7.55 -0.94 5.88
C ALA A 88 -7.16 -2.19 5.07
N ILE A 89 -6.13 -2.91 5.53
CA ILE A 89 -5.67 -4.16 4.87
C ILE A 89 -6.75 -5.24 4.95
N LEU A 90 -7.36 -5.44 6.12
CA LEU A 90 -8.40 -6.46 6.31
C LEU A 90 -9.62 -6.17 5.44
N TYR A 91 -10.13 -4.94 5.46
CA TYR A 91 -11.27 -4.53 4.64
C TYR A 91 -10.96 -4.64 3.14
N GLY A 92 -9.83 -4.11 2.70
CA GLY A 92 -9.46 -4.17 1.28
C GLY A 92 -9.28 -5.61 0.77
N LYS A 93 -8.78 -6.52 1.62
CA LYS A 93 -8.69 -7.95 1.28
C LYS A 93 -10.06 -8.58 1.05
N GLU A 94 -11.07 -8.23 1.85
CA GLU A 94 -12.46 -8.68 1.64
C GLU A 94 -13.03 -8.20 0.30
N LYS A 95 -12.53 -7.07 -0.22
CA LYS A 95 -12.89 -6.50 -1.53
C LYS A 95 -12.03 -7.00 -2.70
N GLY A 96 -11.13 -7.95 -2.45
CA GLY A 96 -10.26 -8.53 -3.48
C GLY A 96 -9.05 -7.68 -3.85
N LEU A 97 -8.71 -6.68 -3.03
CA LEU A 97 -7.50 -5.88 -3.18
C LEU A 97 -6.28 -6.61 -2.59
N ARG A 98 -5.11 -6.35 -3.16
CA ARG A 98 -3.81 -6.80 -2.67
C ARG A 98 -2.96 -5.61 -2.28
N PHE A 99 -2.17 -5.78 -1.22
CA PHE A 99 -1.34 -4.72 -0.68
C PHE A 99 0.13 -5.12 -0.66
N TRP A 100 0.97 -4.15 -0.97
CA TRP A 100 2.40 -4.18 -0.75
C TRP A 100 2.73 -3.28 0.45
N LEU A 101 3.67 -3.73 1.28
CA LEU A 101 4.12 -2.96 2.42
C LEU A 101 5.24 -2.00 1.98
N TYR A 102 5.07 -0.73 2.30
CA TYR A 102 6.12 0.27 2.28
C TYR A 102 6.36 0.71 3.73
N ASP A 103 7.49 0.30 4.30
CA ASP A 103 7.80 0.37 5.72
C ASP A 103 8.55 1.65 6.11
N GLU A 104 8.17 2.79 5.52
CA GLU A 104 8.83 4.08 5.73
C GLU A 104 7.84 5.25 5.75
N ASP A 105 8.18 6.31 6.50
CA ASP A 105 7.56 7.63 6.43
C ASP A 105 8.07 8.41 5.21
N ALA A 106 7.25 8.49 4.17
CA ALA A 106 7.53 9.16 2.91
C ALA A 106 8.84 8.68 2.23
N TRP A 107 9.58 9.56 1.56
CA TRP A 107 10.76 9.20 0.75
C TRP A 107 11.94 10.20 0.89
N PRO A 108 13.21 9.75 0.82
CA PRO A 108 13.67 8.39 0.53
C PRO A 108 13.58 7.46 1.75
N SER A 109 13.65 6.15 1.50
CA SER A 109 13.61 5.12 2.54
C SER A 109 14.92 4.93 3.30
N ALA A 110 14.83 4.20 4.41
CA ALA A 110 15.88 3.77 5.35
C ALA A 110 16.12 4.67 6.58
N SER A 111 15.31 5.70 6.83
CA SER A 111 15.48 6.59 7.99
C SER A 111 14.45 6.36 9.11
N CYS A 112 13.35 5.64 8.81
CA CYS A 112 12.19 5.49 9.70
C CYS A 112 11.67 6.87 10.16
N GLY A 113 11.42 7.78 9.23
CA GLY A 113 11.06 9.18 9.50
C GLY A 113 12.10 9.93 10.33
N GLY A 114 13.37 9.54 10.21
CA GLY A 114 14.49 10.02 11.02
C GLY A 114 14.49 9.58 12.49
N GLN A 115 13.61 8.65 12.91
CA GLN A 115 13.55 8.18 14.30
C GLN A 115 14.83 7.46 14.72
N VAL A 116 15.43 6.67 13.82
CA VAL A 116 16.67 5.94 14.10
C VAL A 116 17.81 6.91 14.38
N VAL A 117 18.00 7.91 13.51
CA VAL A 117 19.05 8.93 13.67
C VAL A 117 18.83 9.78 14.92
N ARG A 118 17.59 10.13 15.26
CA ARG A 118 17.30 10.87 16.51
C ARG A 118 17.62 10.06 17.77
N LYS A 119 17.42 8.74 17.73
CA LYS A 119 17.69 7.84 18.86
C LYS A 119 19.17 7.47 18.95
N TYR A 120 19.86 7.38 17.81
CA TYR A 120 21.26 7.00 17.67
C TYR A 120 21.96 7.98 16.71
N PRO A 121 22.35 9.17 17.21
CA PRO A 121 22.94 10.24 16.39
C PRO A 121 24.36 9.92 15.90
#